data_AF-A0AAV8X6Q4-F1
#
_entry.id   AF-A0AAV8X6Q4-F1
#
_cell.length_a   1.000
_cell.length_b   1.000
_cell.length_c   1.000
_cell.angle_alpha   90.00
_cell.angle_beta   90.00
_cell.angle_gamma   90.00
#
_symmetry.space_group_name_H-M   'P 1'
#
loop_
_entity.id
_entity.type
_entity.pdbx_description
1 polymer ?
#
loop_
_entity_poly.entity_id
_entity_poly.type
_entity_poly.pdbx_seq_one_letter_code
_entity_poly.pdbx_strand_id
1 'polypeptide(L)' 'MGLTPEQREMLLAIHNECVDQTGVTDDTVMRAMAGEFLEDPKFKEHLFCFTKKMGFQNEAGELQPDVIKEKTAYGSVR' A
#
# COMPACT_ATOMS: atom_id res chain seq x y z
N MET A 1 11.00 0.06 -14.93
CA MET A 1 9.97 1.11 -15.08
C MET A 1 9.62 1.57 -13.68
N GLY A 2 9.83 2.85 -13.36
CA GLY A 2 9.55 3.41 -12.03
C GLY A 2 8.25 4.22 -12.02
N LEU A 3 7.76 4.56 -10.83
CA LEU A 3 6.59 5.41 -10.64
C LEU A 3 6.80 6.81 -11.27
N THR A 4 5.75 7.38 -11.86
CA THR A 4 5.75 8.80 -12.27
C THR A 4 5.78 9.72 -11.04
N PRO A 5 6.16 11.01 -11.18
CA PRO A 5 6.09 11.96 -10.07
C PRO A 5 4.71 12.04 -9.42
N GLU A 6 3.65 12.08 -10.24
CA GLU A 6 2.26 12.20 -9.78
C GLU A 6 1.83 10.94 -9.00
N GLN A 7 2.26 9.76 -9.46
CA GLN A 7 2.03 8.51 -8.75
C GLN A 7 2.74 8.50 -7.39
N ARG A 8 3.97 9.03 -7.30
CA ARG A 8 4.69 9.11 -6.02
C ARG A 8 3.99 10.07 -5.05
N GLU A 9 3.57 11.23 -5.52
CA GLU A 9 2.84 12.21 -4.69
C GLU A 9 1.54 11.61 -4.16
N MET A 10 0.77 10.92 -5.01
CA MET A 10 -0.44 10.21 -4.58
C MET A 10 -0.14 9.16 -3.52
N LEU A 11 0.88 8.32 -3.73
CA LEU A 11 1.24 7.26 -2.79
C LEU A 11 1.76 7.81 -1.46
N LEU A 12 2.52 8.92 -1.48
CA LEU A 12 2.99 9.61 -0.28
C LEU A 12 1.84 10.22 0.51
N ALA A 13 0.84 10.81 -0.16
CA ALA A 13 -0.34 11.35 0.50
C ALA A 13 -1.13 10.24 1.22
N ILE A 14 -1.32 9.09 0.56
CA ILE A 14 -1.99 7.92 1.16
C ILE A 14 -1.16 7.36 2.32
N HIS A 15 0.17 7.26 2.17
CA HIS A 15 1.07 6.80 3.22
C HIS A 15 0.94 7.66 4.48
N ASN A 16 1.08 8.98 4.35
CA ASN A 16 1.00 9.90 5.47
C ASN A 16 -0.33 9.78 6.21
N GLU A 17 -1.45 9.70 5.48
CA GLU A 17 -2.77 9.52 6.08
C GLU A 17 -2.87 8.18 6.84
N CYS A 18 -2.31 7.10 6.31
CA CYS A 18 -2.33 5.80 6.98
C CYS A 18 -1.35 5.70 8.16
N VAL A 19 -0.24 6.44 8.15
CA VAL A 19 0.63 6.61 9.31
C VAL A 19 -0.12 7.33 10.42
N ASP A 20 -0.80 8.44 10.12
CA ASP A 20 -1.58 9.20 11.09
C ASP A 20 -2.70 8.35 11.73
N GLN A 21 -3.33 7.46 10.95
CA GLN A 21 -4.41 6.59 11.45
C GLN A 21 -3.94 5.43 12.32
N THR A 22 -2.80 4.82 12.00
CA THR A 22 -2.36 3.55 12.61
C THR A 22 -1.23 3.73 13.63
N GLY A 23 -0.52 4.86 13.55
CA GLY A 23 0.66 5.13 14.36
C GLY A 23 1.80 4.13 14.13
N VAL A 24 1.87 3.52 12.94
CA VAL A 24 3.05 2.77 12.50
C VAL A 24 4.24 3.73 12.33
N THR A 25 5.45 3.25 12.50
CA THR A 25 6.65 4.07 12.29
C THR A 25 7.12 3.99 10.84
N ASP A 26 7.72 5.07 10.33
CA ASP A 26 8.34 5.06 9.01
C ASP A 26 9.45 4.01 8.90
N ASP A 27 10.18 3.71 9.99
CA ASP A 27 11.18 2.63 10.01
C ASP A 27 10.55 1.27 9.69
N THR A 28 9.44 0.93 10.36
CA THR A 28 8.69 -0.31 10.10
C THR A 28 8.28 -0.40 8.62
N VAL A 29 7.78 0.69 8.03
CA VAL A 29 7.35 0.72 6.62
C VAL A 29 8.55 0.65 5.67
N MET A 30 9.65 1.36 5.96
CA MET A 30 10.87 1.33 5.15
C MET A 30 11.51 -0.06 5.13
N ARG A 31 11.54 -0.76 6.28
CA ARG A 31 12.02 -2.15 6.35
C ARG A 31 11.18 -3.08 5.50
N ALA A 32 9.85 -2.94 5.54
CA ALA A 32 8.96 -3.70 4.67
C ALA A 32 9.19 -3.40 3.18
N MET A 33 9.43 -2.13 2.81
CA MET A 33 9.80 -1.76 1.44
C MET A 33 11.15 -2.34 1.00
N ALA A 34 12.06 -2.59 1.95
CA ALA A 34 13.33 -3.29 1.71
C ALA A 34 13.18 -4.82 1.66
N GLY A 35 11.97 -5.37 1.85
CA GLY A 35 11.68 -6.80 1.86
C GLY A 35 11.74 -7.45 3.25
N GLU A 36 11.93 -6.68 4.31
CA GLU A 36 11.89 -7.15 5.69
C GLU A 36 10.49 -6.95 6.30
N PHE A 37 9.68 -8.01 6.30
CA PHE A 37 8.33 -7.96 6.86
C PHE A 37 8.35 -8.31 8.35
N LEU A 38 8.13 -7.29 9.17
CA LEU A 38 7.94 -7.45 10.61
C LEU A 38 6.50 -7.88 10.91
N GLU A 39 6.32 -8.76 11.89
CA GLU A 39 5.00 -9.14 12.41
C GLU A 39 4.45 -8.05 13.36
N ASP A 40 4.34 -6.83 12.85
CA ASP A 40 3.83 -5.66 13.57
C ASP A 40 2.33 -5.47 13.27
N PRO A 41 1.44 -5.47 14.28
CA PRO A 41 0.01 -5.25 14.06
C PRO A 41 -0.30 -3.89 13.42
N LYS A 42 0.44 -2.83 13.76
CA LYS A 42 0.26 -1.50 13.18
C LYS A 42 0.68 -1.47 11.72
N PHE A 43 1.70 -2.24 11.36
CA PHE A 43 2.09 -2.39 9.95
C PHE A 43 0.99 -3.09 9.14
N LYS A 44 0.35 -4.12 9.69
CA LYS A 44 -0.79 -4.79 9.03
C LYS A 44 -1.98 -3.84 8.86
N GLU A 45 -2.27 -3.03 9.88
CA GLU A 45 -3.30 -1.99 9.81
C GLU A 45 -2.96 -0.92 8.76
N HIS A 46 -1.69 -0.48 8.69
CA HIS A 46 -1.23 0.47 7.67
C HIS A 46 -1.42 -0.12 6.27
N LEU A 47 -0.97 -1.36 6.05
CA LEU A 47 -1.12 -2.04 4.76
C LEU A 47 -2.60 -2.15 4.35
N PHE A 48 -3.48 -2.46 5.30
CA PHE A 48 -4.92 -2.48 5.06
C PHE A 48 -5.45 -1.10 4.67
N CYS A 49 -5.14 -0.06 5.43
CA CYS A 49 -5.51 1.33 5.10
C CYS A 49 -5.04 1.73 3.70
N PHE A 50 -3.77 1.46 3.40
CA PHE A 50 -3.13 1.84 2.14
C PHE A 50 -3.79 1.15 0.94
N THR A 51 -3.94 -0.17 1.02
CA THR A 51 -4.54 -0.96 -0.07
C THR A 51 -6.03 -0.69 -0.26
N LYS A 52 -6.77 -0.38 0.82
CA LYS A 52 -8.15 0.10 0.73
C LYS A 52 -8.24 1.43 -0.03
N LYS A 53 -7.37 2.40 0.29
CA LYS A 53 -7.34 3.71 -0.40
C LYS A 53 -6.91 3.64 -1.86
N MET A 54 -6.06 2.67 -2.20
CA MET A 54 -5.70 2.37 -3.59
C MET A 54 -6.85 1.74 -4.39
N GLY A 55 -7.90 1.27 -3.71
CA GLY A 55 -9.03 0.52 -4.29
C GLY A 55 -8.71 -0.96 -4.52
N PHE A 56 -7.63 -1.47 -3.92
CA PHE A 56 -7.25 -2.89 -4.02
C PHE A 56 -8.08 -3.78 -3.10
N GLN A 57 -8.66 -3.21 -2.04
CA GLN A 57 -9.61 -3.88 -1.14
C GLN A 57 -10.89 -3.06 -1.03
N ASN A 58 -12.05 -3.72 -0.95
CA ASN A 58 -13.32 -3.07 -0.64
C ASN A 58 -13.51 -2.91 0.89
N GLU A 59 -14.67 -2.41 1.33
CA GLU A 59 -14.95 -2.22 2.76
C GLU A 59 -15.00 -3.51 3.57
N ALA A 60 -15.31 -4.65 2.93
CA ALA A 60 -15.29 -5.97 3.53
C ALA A 60 -13.88 -6.60 3.58
N GLY A 61 -12.85 -5.90 3.05
CA GLY A 61 -11.49 -6.42 2.94
C GLY A 61 -11.28 -7.39 1.77
N GLU A 62 -12.23 -7.49 0.85
CA GLU A 62 -12.12 -8.37 -0.31
C GLU A 62 -11.26 -7.70 -1.38
N LEU A 63 -10.29 -8.46 -1.91
CA LEU A 63 -9.40 -7.99 -2.97
C LEU A 63 -10.16 -7.73 -4.27
N GLN A 64 -9.78 -6.66 -4.96
CA GLN A 64 -10.33 -6.22 -6.24
C GLN A 64 -9.32 -6.56 -7.35
N PRO A 65 -9.27 -7.82 -7.83
CA PRO A 65 -8.20 -8.30 -8.70
C PRO A 65 -8.09 -7.55 -10.02
N ASP A 66 -9.21 -7.04 -10.54
CA ASP A 66 -9.21 -6.30 -11.81
C ASP A 66 -8.59 -4.90 -11.63
N VAL A 67 -8.87 -4.22 -10.52
CA VAL A 67 -8.21 -2.95 -10.15
C VAL A 67 -6.71 -3.15 -9.95
N ILE A 68 -6.32 -4.26 -9.29
CA ILE A 68 -4.90 -4.60 -9.07
C ILE A 68 -4.19 -4.82 -10.41
N LYS A 69 -4.79 -5.57 -11.35
CA LYS A 69 -4.22 -5.80 -12.69
C LYS A 69 -4.08 -4.50 -13.48
N GLU A 70 -5.07 -3.62 -13.41
CA GLU A 70 -5.08 -2.34 -14.13
C GLU A 70 -3.99 -1.39 -13.62
N LYS A 71 -3.80 -1.32 -12.29
CA LYS A 71 -2.93 -0.33 -11.65
C LYS A 71 -1.52 -0.82 -11.36
N THR A 72 -1.21 -2.10 -11.58
CA THR A 72 0.11 -2.68 -11.30
C THR A 72 0.66 -3.44 -12.49
N ALA A 73 1.97 -3.69 -12.48
CA ALA A 73 2.61 -4.51 -13.49
C ALA A 73 2.19 -5.99 -13.45
N TYR A 74 1.33 -6.42 -12.51
CA TYR A 74 0.79 -7.78 -12.46
C TYR A 74 0.06 -8.18 -13.75
N GLY A 75 -0.60 -7.23 -14.42
CA GLY A 75 -1.21 -7.45 -15.73
C GLY A 75 -0.21 -7.83 -16.84
N SER A 76 1.08 -7.53 -16.65
CA SER A 76 2.16 -7.79 -17.62
C SER A 76 2.94 -9.09 -17.36
N VAL A 77 2.57 -9.88 -16.34
CA VAL A 77 3.23 -11.16 -15.97
C VAL A 77 2.46 -12.38 -16.54
N ARG A 78 1.72 -12.19 -17.65
CA ARG A 78 1.11 -13.28 -18.40
C ARG A 78 1.86 -13.54 -19.70
#